data_AF-K1SI97-F1
#
_entry.id   AF-K1SI97-F1
#
_cell.length_a   1.000
_cell.length_b   1.000
_cell.length_c   1.000
_cell.angle_alpha   90.00
_cell.angle_beta   90.00
_cell.angle_gamma   90.00
#
_symmetry.space_group_name_H-M   'P 1'
#
loop_
_entity.id
_entity.type
_entity.pdbx_description
1 polymer ?
#
loop_
_entity_poly.entity_id
_entity_poly.type
_entity_poly.pdbx_seq_one_letter_code
_entity_poly.pdbx_strand_id
1 'polypeptide(L)' 'SKTITVNSSPYAVPVYHKLGFVDTDTEQLSDGMRYTPMQFIK' A
#
# COMPACT_ATOMS: atom_id res chain seq x y z
N SER A 1 15.54 -7.26 -9.78
CA SER A 1 14.19 -6.67 -9.72
C SER A 1 14.22 -5.54 -8.71
N LYS A 2 13.52 -4.42 -8.96
CA LYS A 2 13.46 -3.29 -8.01
C LYS A 2 12.07 -3.26 -7.38
N THR A 3 11.99 -3.36 -6.07
CA THR A 3 10.73 -3.31 -5.32
C THR A 3 10.57 -1.93 -4.69
N ILE A 4 9.40 -1.32 -4.89
CA ILE A 4 8.99 -0.08 -4.24
C ILE A 4 7.90 -0.44 -3.25
N THR A 5 8.01 0.01 -2.00
CA THR A 5 6.99 -0.20 -0.96
C THR A 5 6.32 1.12 -0.59
N VAL A 6 5.05 1.04 -0.17
CA VAL A 6 4.27 2.20 0.29
C VAL A 6 3.29 1.79 1.38
N ASN A 7 3.07 2.66 2.35
CA ASN A 7 1.97 2.55 3.31
C ASN A 7 0.84 3.45 2.83
N SER A 8 -0.17 2.86 2.19
CA SER A 8 -1.25 3.59 1.54
C SER A 8 -2.35 3.94 2.54
N SER A 9 -2.80 5.19 2.56
CA SER A 9 -4.00 5.55 3.32
C SER A 9 -5.24 4.88 2.72
N PRO A 10 -6.31 4.62 3.48
CA PRO A 10 -7.48 3.88 2.99
C PRO A 10 -8.10 4.50 1.73
N TYR A 11 -8.01 5.82 1.59
CA TYR A 11 -8.51 6.55 0.42
C TYR A 11 -7.60 6.43 -0.82
N ALA A 12 -6.31 6.14 -0.63
CA ALA A 12 -5.33 6.05 -1.70
C ALA A 12 -5.14 4.62 -2.24
N VAL A 13 -5.62 3.59 -1.53
CA VAL A 13 -5.53 2.17 -1.95
C VAL A 13 -5.99 1.96 -3.41
N PRO A 14 -7.16 2.47 -3.86
CA PRO A 14 -7.61 2.27 -5.23
C PRO A 14 -6.72 2.95 -6.28
N VAL A 15 -6.01 4.02 -5.90
CA VAL A 15 -5.07 4.73 -6.78
C VAL A 15 -3.81 3.89 -6.97
N TYR A 16 -3.24 3.37 -5.88
CA TYR A 16 -2.04 2.54 -5.93
C TYR A 16 -2.31 1.21 -6.64
N HIS A 17 -3.48 0.59 -6.46
CA HIS A 17 -3.88 -0.58 -7.26
C HIS A 17 -3.89 -0.28 -8.76
N LYS A 18 -4.42 0.87 -9.18
CA LYS A 18 -4.40 1.28 -10.61
C LYS A 18 -2.99 1.51 -11.15
N LEU A 19 -2.03 1.86 -10.28
CA LEU A 19 -0.62 2.00 -10.62
C LEU A 19 0.14 0.65 -10.61
N GLY A 20 -0.53 -0.46 -10.30
CA GLY A 20 0.05 -1.80 -10.29
C GLY A 20 0.66 -2.22 -8.96
N PHE A 21 0.49 -1.43 -7.89
CA PHE A 21 0.86 -1.88 -6.56
C PHE A 21 -0.08 -2.99 -6.09
N VAL A 22 0.45 -3.92 -5.31
CA VAL A 22 -0.29 -5.02 -4.69
C VAL A 22 -0.17 -4.95 -3.18
N ASP A 23 -1.25 -5.31 -2.49
CA ASP A 23 -1.28 -5.36 -1.03
C ASP A 23 -0.33 -6.45 -0.53
N THR A 24 0.53 -6.10 0.42
CA THR A 24 1.42 -7.08 1.07
C THR A 24 0.83 -7.62 2.37
N ASP A 25 -0.15 -6.90 2.93
CA ASP A 25 -0.88 -7.26 4.14
C ASP A 25 -2.24 -6.54 4.15
N THR A 26 -3.04 -6.80 5.16
CA THR A 26 -4.32 -6.16 5.44
C THR A 26 -4.17 -4.73 5.99
N GLU A 27 -5.29 -4.01 6.16
CA GLU A 27 -5.29 -2.68 6.80
C GLU A 27 -4.77 -2.76 8.24
N GLN A 28 -3.75 -1.95 8.54
CA GLN A 28 -3.09 -1.83 9.84
C GLN A 28 -3.49 -0.52 10.51
N LEU A 29 -3.58 -0.51 11.85
CA LEU A 29 -3.75 0.70 12.66
C LEU A 29 -2.50 0.90 13.52
N SER A 30 -1.66 1.88 13.18
CA SER A 30 -0.49 2.26 13.99
C SER A 30 -0.56 3.73 14.34
N ASP A 31 -0.27 4.07 15.59
CA ASP A 31 -0.22 5.46 16.09
C ASP A 31 -1.45 6.29 15.74
N GLY A 32 -2.63 5.65 15.72
CA GLY A 32 -3.91 6.27 15.37
C GLY A 32 -4.17 6.47 13.88
N MET A 33 -3.27 6.04 12.99
CA MET A 33 -3.43 6.10 11.54
C MET A 33 -3.65 4.72 10.93
N ARG A 34 -4.66 4.64 10.06
CA ARG A 34 -4.94 3.45 9.25
C ARG A 34 -4.14 3.51 7.96
N TYR A 35 -3.51 2.41 7.59
CA TYR A 35 -2.83 2.27 6.30
C TYR A 35 -2.82 0.80 5.84
N THR A 36 -2.72 0.59 4.52
CA THR A 36 -2.51 -0.72 3.90
C THR A 36 -1.10 -0.75 3.31
N PRO A 37 -0.21 -1.66 3.73
CA PRO A 37 1.12 -1.77 3.15
C PRO A 37 1.03 -2.44 1.77
N MET A 38 1.74 -1.88 0.79
CA MET A 38 1.70 -2.32 -0.60
C MET A 38 3.11 -2.32 -1.21
N GLN A 39 3.28 -3.09 -2.29
CA GLN A 39 4.51 -3.13 -3.06
C GLN A 39 4.28 -3.09 -4.58
N PHE A 40 5.25 -2.55 -5.31
CA PHE A 40 5.33 -2.61 -6.77
C PHE A 40 6.66 -3.21 -7.18
N ILE A 41 6.63 -4.26 -7.99
CA ILE A 41 7.82 -4.90 -8.55
C ILE A 41 8.00 -4.37 -9.97
N LYS A 42 9.13 -3.70 -10.21
CA LYS A 42 9.54 -3.22 -11.54
C LYS A 42 10.29 -4.28 -12.33
#